data_AF-A0A2M7RRX0-F1
#
_entry.id   AF-A0A2M7RRX0-F1
#
_cell.length_a   1.000
_cell.length_b   1.000
_cell.length_c   1.000
_cell.angle_alpha   90.00
_cell.angle_beta   90.00
_cell.angle_gamma   90.00
#
_symmetry.space_group_name_H-M   'P 1'
#
loop_
_entity.id
_entity.type
_entity.pdbx_description
1 polymer ?
#
loop_
_entity_poly.entity_id
_entity_poly.type
_entity_poly.pdbx_seq_one_letter_code
_entity_poly.pdbx_strand_id
1 'polypeptide(L)'
;MIHNKSAFINYFFITVIIFVLIGVFLPTIFHMFATPQNTFYSLADGYTFDYYQYMSWIKQGMDGHLLLTSPYTEIPYPRVLIHPFFPILGMIAKLFSVSPFIAYAFSRITATVIFIFVFYILTSKSLNLPSARFISLFLFLTSTGFWTISYDKNIYSLVEPISWNQSFNVIGKFSLPPHHLLALSFSILTYLLLIKKRKRILDPSLSILLGILTGFLNPSTL
;
A
#
# COMPACT_ATOMS: atom_id res chain seq x y z
N MET A 1 33.49 20.10 0.54
CA MET A 1 32.03 20.35 0.67
C MET A 1 31.12 19.37 -0.09
N ILE A 2 31.63 18.30 -0.73
CA ILE A 2 30.82 17.37 -1.54
C ILE A 2 30.27 16.18 -0.74
N HIS A 3 30.90 15.81 0.39
CA HIS A 3 30.47 14.65 1.18
C HIS A 3 29.10 14.80 1.85
N ASN A 4 28.61 16.03 2.08
CA ASN A 4 27.39 16.27 2.86
C ASN A 4 26.08 16.15 2.06
N LYS A 5 26.14 16.12 0.72
CA LYS A 5 24.93 16.07 -0.13
C LYS A 5 24.23 14.70 -0.08
N SER A 6 24.99 13.63 0.08
CA SER A 6 24.44 12.27 0.20
C SER A 6 23.70 12.07 1.53
N ALA A 7 24.30 12.55 2.62
CA ALA A 7 23.69 12.54 3.94
C ALA A 7 22.38 13.34 3.98
N PHE A 8 22.37 14.55 3.38
CA PHE A 8 21.16 15.37 3.29
C PHE A 8 19.98 14.65 2.62
N ILE A 9 20.21 13.96 1.50
CA ILE A 9 19.16 13.21 0.81
C ILE A 9 18.62 12.07 1.68
N ASN A 10 19.49 11.38 2.40
CA ASN A 10 19.09 10.29 3.29
C ASN A 10 18.27 10.80 4.47
N TYR A 11 18.68 11.90 5.11
CA TYR A 11 17.90 12.54 6.18
C TYR A 11 16.55 13.02 5.67
N PHE A 12 16.51 13.69 4.53
CA PHE A 12 15.26 14.11 3.91
C PHE A 12 14.33 12.92 3.68
N PHE A 13 14.86 11.81 3.15
CA PHE A 13 14.09 10.60 2.90
C PHE A 13 13.51 9.98 4.19
N ILE A 14 14.29 9.93 5.26
CA ILE A 14 13.82 9.44 6.57
C ILE A 14 12.71 10.36 7.11
N THR A 15 12.92 11.69 7.07
CA THR A 15 11.92 12.68 7.49
C THR A 15 10.61 12.53 6.70
N VAL A 16 10.72 12.27 5.40
CA VAL A 16 9.57 11.99 4.53
C VAL A 16 8.81 10.75 4.99
N ILE A 17 9.50 9.63 5.25
CA ILE A 17 8.85 8.41 5.73
C ILE A 17 8.09 8.71 7.03
N ILE A 18 8.75 9.37 7.97
CA ILE A 18 8.15 9.72 9.26
C ILE A 18 6.91 10.61 9.05
N PHE A 19 7.01 11.63 8.21
CA PHE A 19 5.88 12.53 7.94
C PHE A 19 4.70 11.80 7.29
N VAL A 20 4.94 10.92 6.32
CA VAL A 20 3.87 10.12 5.70
C VAL A 20 3.25 9.17 6.71
N LEU A 21 4.06 8.51 7.54
CA LEU A 21 3.54 7.61 8.58
C LEU A 21 2.71 8.37 9.61
N ILE A 22 3.15 9.56 10.03
CA ILE A 22 2.33 10.41 10.91
C ILE A 22 1.04 10.79 10.19
N GLY A 23 1.10 11.27 8.94
CA GLY A 23 -0.09 11.68 8.20
C GLY A 23 -1.12 10.56 8.03
N VAL A 24 -0.66 9.34 7.73
CA VAL A 24 -1.54 8.17 7.50
C VAL A 24 -2.12 7.62 8.81
N PHE A 25 -1.36 7.63 9.92
CA PHE A 25 -1.76 6.94 11.16
C PHE A 25 -2.24 7.89 12.26
N LEU A 26 -2.01 9.19 12.15
CA LEU A 26 -2.53 10.18 13.09
C LEU A 26 -4.07 10.15 13.17
N PRO A 27 -4.83 10.05 12.06
CA PRO A 27 -6.28 9.89 12.12
C PRO A 27 -6.69 8.61 12.86
N THR A 28 -6.02 7.48 12.60
CA THR A 28 -6.26 6.21 13.29
C THR A 28 -6.07 6.36 14.80
N ILE A 29 -4.97 6.99 15.23
CA ILE A 29 -4.66 7.23 16.64
C ILE A 29 -5.72 8.15 17.26
N PHE A 30 -6.10 9.22 16.57
CA PHE A 30 -7.14 10.13 17.03
C PHE A 30 -8.49 9.40 17.24
N HIS A 31 -8.91 8.56 16.27
CA HIS A 31 -10.13 7.77 16.39
C HIS A 31 -10.07 6.74 17.52
N MET A 32 -8.91 6.14 17.79
CA MET A 32 -8.72 5.27 18.96
C MET A 32 -9.01 6.01 20.27
N PHE A 33 -8.51 7.24 20.41
CA PHE A 33 -8.77 8.05 21.62
C PHE A 33 -10.19 8.62 21.68
N ALA A 34 -10.82 8.88 20.53
CA ALA A 34 -12.18 9.36 20.44
C ALA A 34 -13.25 8.26 20.52
N THR A 35 -12.83 7.00 20.71
CA THR A 35 -13.75 5.84 20.78
C THR A 35 -14.65 5.95 22.01
N PRO A 36 -15.99 5.91 21.86
CA PRO A 36 -16.91 5.96 22.99
C PRO A 36 -16.69 4.85 24.02
N GLN A 37 -16.99 5.13 25.28
CA GLN A 37 -16.93 4.12 26.34
C GLN A 37 -17.79 2.90 25.99
N ASN A 38 -17.31 1.71 26.35
CA ASN A 38 -17.94 0.41 26.05
C ASN A 38 -18.06 0.07 24.55
N THR A 39 -17.32 0.75 23.69
CA THR A 39 -17.20 0.40 22.27
C THR A 39 -15.75 0.06 21.91
N PHE A 40 -15.53 -0.52 20.73
CA PHE A 40 -14.22 -0.89 20.22
C PHE A 40 -14.00 -0.31 18.82
N TYR A 41 -12.90 0.41 18.64
CA TYR A 41 -12.51 0.88 17.32
C TYR A 41 -11.71 -0.19 16.59
N SER A 42 -12.30 -0.69 15.50
CA SER A 42 -11.74 -1.77 14.70
C SER A 42 -10.47 -1.43 13.92
N LEU A 43 -9.93 -0.21 14.02
CA LEU A 43 -8.82 0.28 13.17
C LEU A 43 -9.18 0.31 11.67
N ALA A 44 -10.47 0.34 11.35
CA ALA A 44 -10.96 0.64 10.01
C ALA A 44 -10.70 2.12 9.72
N ASP A 45 -9.59 2.38 9.02
CA ASP A 45 -9.19 3.71 8.56
C ASP A 45 -8.62 3.58 7.15
N GLY A 46 -8.56 4.68 6.39
CA GLY A 46 -8.28 4.60 4.97
C GLY A 46 -9.37 3.79 4.26
N TYR A 47 -9.05 3.03 3.21
CA TYR A 47 -10.04 2.34 2.38
C TYR A 47 -10.87 1.32 3.17
N THR A 48 -12.14 1.64 3.45
CA THR A 48 -13.02 0.84 4.32
C THR A 48 -13.94 -0.13 3.59
N PHE A 49 -14.19 0.04 2.29
CA PHE A 49 -15.18 -0.73 1.54
C PHE A 49 -14.95 -2.25 1.64
N ASP A 50 -13.70 -2.69 1.52
CA ASP A 50 -13.31 -4.11 1.61
C ASP A 50 -12.69 -4.49 2.96
N TYR A 51 -12.62 -3.56 3.91
CA TYR A 51 -11.83 -3.73 5.13
C TYR A 51 -12.23 -4.98 5.92
N TYR A 52 -13.53 -5.17 6.16
CA TYR A 52 -14.02 -6.32 6.93
C TYR A 52 -13.87 -7.64 6.16
N GLN A 53 -13.91 -7.61 4.83
CA GLN A 53 -13.59 -8.77 4.00
C GLN A 53 -12.13 -9.19 4.22
N TYR A 54 -11.20 -8.24 4.25
CA TYR A 54 -9.79 -8.52 4.55
C TYR A 54 -9.61 -9.07 5.97
N MET A 55 -10.33 -8.55 6.97
CA MET A 55 -10.29 -9.09 8.34
C MET A 55 -10.76 -10.55 8.39
N SER A 56 -11.84 -10.88 7.68
CA SER A 56 -12.33 -12.25 7.55
C SER A 56 -11.29 -13.18 6.92
N TRP A 57 -10.61 -12.73 5.86
CA TRP A 57 -9.55 -13.51 5.22
C TRP A 57 -8.31 -13.70 6.08
N ILE A 58 -7.89 -12.67 6.82
CA ILE A 58 -6.81 -12.77 7.82
C ILE A 58 -7.22 -13.75 8.91
N LYS A 59 -8.46 -13.68 9.41
CA LYS A 59 -8.97 -14.60 10.43
C LYS A 59 -8.96 -16.05 9.93
N GLN A 60 -9.41 -16.31 8.71
CA GLN A 60 -9.32 -17.64 8.09
C GLN A 60 -7.86 -18.14 8.01
N GLY A 61 -6.91 -17.26 7.70
CA GLY A 61 -5.48 -17.55 7.77
C GLY A 61 -4.98 -17.92 9.17
N MET A 62 -5.41 -17.20 10.20
CA MET A 62 -5.13 -17.55 11.60
C MET A 62 -5.68 -18.93 11.98
N ASP A 63 -6.81 -19.31 11.40
CA ASP A 63 -7.42 -20.63 11.57
C ASP A 63 -6.72 -21.73 10.72
N GLY A 64 -5.66 -21.38 9.98
CA GLY A 64 -4.82 -22.31 9.23
C GLY A 64 -5.26 -22.52 7.78
N HIS A 65 -6.17 -21.69 7.27
CA HIS A 65 -6.70 -21.83 5.92
C HIS A 65 -5.97 -20.93 4.93
N LEU A 66 -5.39 -21.54 3.89
CA LEU A 66 -4.86 -20.80 2.74
C LEU A 66 -5.94 -20.51 1.68
N LEU A 67 -6.87 -21.45 1.50
CA LEU A 67 -8.02 -21.30 0.62
C LEU A 67 -9.17 -20.63 1.38
N LEU A 68 -9.72 -19.58 0.79
CA LEU A 68 -10.69 -18.68 1.41
C LEU A 68 -12.10 -19.00 0.93
N THR A 69 -13.08 -18.76 1.79
CA THR A 69 -14.51 -18.73 1.43
C THR A 69 -15.16 -17.44 1.97
N SER A 70 -16.35 -17.11 1.48
CA SER A 70 -17.13 -15.98 1.98
C SER A 70 -18.05 -16.44 3.11
N PRO A 71 -17.88 -15.93 4.35
CA PRO A 71 -18.81 -16.21 5.44
C PRO A 71 -20.07 -15.32 5.38
N TYR A 72 -20.16 -14.40 4.42
CA TYR A 72 -21.21 -13.38 4.34
C TYR A 72 -22.40 -13.79 3.46
N THR A 73 -22.45 -15.06 3.04
CA THR A 73 -23.52 -15.59 2.21
C THR A 73 -24.11 -16.83 2.88
N GLU A 74 -25.43 -16.99 2.80
CA GLU A 74 -26.12 -18.18 3.34
C GLU A 74 -25.74 -19.47 2.60
N ILE A 75 -25.39 -19.34 1.32
CA ILE A 75 -24.99 -20.46 0.47
C ILE A 75 -23.51 -20.76 0.74
N PRO A 76 -23.14 -22.00 1.09
CA PRO A 76 -21.74 -22.39 1.23
C PRO A 76 -21.02 -22.27 -0.13
N TYR A 77 -20.00 -21.42 -0.21
CA TYR A 77 -19.14 -21.35 -1.38
C TYR A 77 -17.89 -22.23 -1.22
N PRO A 78 -17.42 -22.87 -2.31
CA PRO A 78 -16.19 -23.62 -2.29
C PRO A 78 -15.02 -22.70 -1.91
N ARG A 79 -14.05 -23.27 -1.19
CA ARG A 79 -12.83 -22.54 -0.83
C ARG A 79 -11.94 -22.40 -2.06
N VAL A 80 -11.50 -21.18 -2.34
CA VAL A 80 -10.71 -20.83 -3.52
C VAL A 80 -9.46 -20.05 -3.13
N LEU A 81 -8.44 -20.10 -3.98
CA LEU A 81 -7.21 -19.33 -3.79
C LEU A 81 -7.42 -17.93 -4.38
N ILE A 82 -7.78 -16.98 -3.53
CA ILE A 82 -7.95 -15.57 -3.89
C ILE A 82 -7.17 -14.73 -2.87
N HIS A 83 -6.42 -13.72 -3.32
CA HIS A 83 -5.60 -12.84 -2.47
C HIS A 83 -4.80 -13.58 -1.37
N PRO A 84 -3.88 -14.50 -1.71
CA PRO A 84 -3.15 -15.31 -0.74
C PRO A 84 -2.36 -14.49 0.30
N PHE A 85 -2.11 -13.22 0.02
CA PHE A 85 -1.53 -12.27 0.97
C PHE A 85 -2.24 -12.24 2.34
N PHE A 86 -3.58 -12.17 2.36
CA PHE A 86 -4.33 -12.03 3.61
C PHE A 86 -4.31 -13.28 4.50
N PRO A 87 -4.56 -14.51 3.99
CA PRO A 87 -4.41 -15.70 4.81
C PRO A 87 -2.96 -15.92 5.28
N ILE A 88 -1.96 -15.62 4.43
CA ILE A 88 -0.54 -15.66 4.87
C ILE A 88 -0.30 -14.67 6.01
N LEU A 89 -0.81 -13.45 5.89
CA LEU A 89 -0.75 -12.46 6.97
C LEU A 89 -1.45 -12.96 8.24
N GLY A 90 -2.55 -13.68 8.12
CA GLY A 90 -3.24 -14.36 9.22
C GLY A 90 -2.38 -15.44 9.90
N MET A 91 -1.70 -16.28 9.14
CA MET A 91 -0.78 -17.28 9.69
C MET A 91 0.37 -16.61 10.47
N ILE A 92 0.90 -15.51 9.95
CA ILE A 92 1.90 -14.68 10.64
C ILE A 92 1.30 -14.06 11.91
N ALA A 93 0.09 -13.50 11.83
CA ALA A 93 -0.59 -12.89 12.97
C ALA A 93 -0.81 -13.88 14.12
N LYS A 94 -1.13 -15.14 13.78
CA LYS A 94 -1.25 -16.24 14.76
C LYS A 94 0.07 -16.49 15.50
N LEU A 95 1.20 -16.45 14.81
CA LEU A 95 2.53 -16.67 15.41
C LEU A 95 2.85 -15.61 16.47
N PHE A 96 2.41 -14.37 16.27
CA PHE A 96 2.62 -13.25 17.19
C PHE A 96 1.45 -13.01 18.14
N SER A 97 0.40 -13.85 18.10
CA SER A 97 -0.82 -13.70 18.89
C SER A 97 -1.47 -12.30 18.77
N VAL A 98 -1.41 -11.69 17.58
CA VAL A 98 -2.03 -10.38 17.31
C VAL A 98 -3.38 -10.52 16.63
N SER A 99 -4.28 -9.56 16.86
CA SER A 99 -5.60 -9.54 16.24
C SER A 99 -5.53 -9.28 14.73
N PRO A 100 -6.55 -9.67 13.94
CA PRO A 100 -6.62 -9.35 12.51
C PRO A 100 -6.48 -7.85 12.21
N PHE A 101 -7.08 -7.02 13.06
CA PHE A 101 -7.04 -5.55 12.94
C PHE A 101 -5.61 -5.00 13.06
N ILE A 102 -4.86 -5.47 14.07
CA ILE A 102 -3.46 -5.08 14.28
C ILE A 102 -2.57 -5.60 13.14
N ALA A 103 -2.78 -6.86 12.73
CA ALA A 103 -2.02 -7.46 11.64
C ALA A 103 -2.19 -6.66 10.33
N TYR A 104 -3.44 -6.27 10.00
CA TYR A 104 -3.71 -5.44 8.84
C TYR A 104 -3.09 -4.05 8.95
N ALA A 105 -3.29 -3.35 10.07
CA ALA A 105 -2.72 -2.02 10.28
C ALA A 105 -1.18 -2.03 10.17
N PHE A 106 -0.52 -3.01 10.77
CA PHE A 106 0.93 -3.19 10.68
C PHE A 106 1.39 -3.51 9.26
N SER A 107 0.66 -4.38 8.55
CA SER A 107 0.96 -4.69 7.15
C SER A 107 0.83 -3.45 6.25
N ARG A 108 -0.12 -2.54 6.54
CA ARG A 108 -0.25 -1.26 5.83
C ARG A 108 0.94 -0.35 6.10
N ILE A 109 1.37 -0.18 7.35
CA ILE A 109 2.60 0.58 7.69
C ILE A 109 3.78 0.04 6.87
N THR A 110 3.96 -1.27 6.91
CA THR A 110 5.09 -1.95 6.27
C THR A 110 5.04 -1.80 4.76
N ALA A 111 3.87 -2.00 4.14
CA ALA A 111 3.67 -1.83 2.71
C ALA A 111 3.93 -0.38 2.26
N THR A 112 3.47 0.62 3.03
CA THR A 112 3.75 2.04 2.76
C THR A 112 5.23 2.36 2.80
N VAL A 113 5.95 1.87 3.83
CA VAL A 113 7.41 2.06 3.94
C VAL A 113 8.14 1.38 2.77
N ILE A 114 7.77 0.13 2.44
CA ILE A 114 8.33 -0.59 1.29
C ILE A 114 8.10 0.20 0.00
N PHE A 115 6.90 0.71 -0.23
CA PHE A 115 6.57 1.45 -1.43
C PHE A 115 7.39 2.73 -1.58
N ILE A 116 7.49 3.53 -0.51
CA ILE A 116 8.31 4.75 -0.50
C ILE A 116 9.79 4.42 -0.74
N PHE A 117 10.29 3.34 -0.13
CA PHE A 117 11.67 2.89 -0.30
C PHE A 117 11.98 2.39 -1.72
N VAL A 118 11.09 1.60 -2.30
CA VAL A 118 11.23 1.13 -3.69
C VAL A 118 11.18 2.31 -4.66
N PHE A 119 10.32 3.30 -4.41
CA PHE A 119 10.27 4.52 -5.21
C PHE A 119 11.57 5.35 -5.08
N TYR A 120 12.15 5.42 -3.88
CA TYR A 120 13.48 6.02 -3.68
C TYR A 120 14.58 5.30 -4.46
N ILE A 121 14.56 3.98 -4.52
CA ILE A 121 15.49 3.20 -5.35
C ILE A 121 15.28 3.56 -6.82
N LEU A 122 14.03 3.60 -7.30
CA LEU A 122 13.70 3.97 -8.68
C LEU A 122 14.29 5.34 -9.04
N THR A 123 13.98 6.37 -8.26
CA THR A 123 14.47 7.73 -8.51
C THR A 123 16.01 7.81 -8.44
N SER A 124 16.62 7.11 -7.49
CA SER A 124 18.08 7.08 -7.35
C SER A 124 18.79 6.38 -8.51
N LYS A 125 18.13 5.40 -9.16
CA LYS A 125 18.66 4.70 -10.34
C LYS A 125 18.36 5.42 -11.64
N SER A 126 17.23 6.11 -11.74
CA SER A 126 16.80 6.78 -12.98
C SER A 126 17.36 8.20 -13.13
N LEU A 127 17.67 8.88 -12.02
CA LEU A 127 18.10 10.28 -12.04
C LEU A 127 19.54 10.41 -11.51
N ASN A 128 20.40 11.09 -12.26
CA ASN A 128 21.81 11.27 -11.88
C ASN A 128 22.03 12.43 -10.91
N LEU A 129 21.20 13.49 -11.01
CA LEU A 129 21.35 14.70 -10.21
C LEU A 129 20.65 14.57 -8.84
N PRO A 130 21.33 14.89 -7.73
CA PRO A 130 20.72 14.94 -6.39
C PRO A 130 19.46 15.81 -6.31
N SER A 131 19.46 16.98 -6.97
CA SER A 131 18.31 17.89 -7.02
C SER A 131 17.12 17.27 -7.76
N ALA A 132 17.36 16.57 -8.87
CA ALA A 132 16.31 15.89 -9.61
C ALA A 132 15.67 14.77 -8.78
N ARG A 133 16.46 14.02 -8.01
CA ARG A 133 15.94 13.00 -7.08
C ARG A 133 15.07 13.63 -6.00
N PHE A 134 15.54 14.72 -5.40
CA PHE A 134 14.78 15.47 -4.40
C PHE A 134 13.45 15.97 -4.96
N ILE A 135 13.47 16.63 -6.12
CA ILE A 135 12.26 17.13 -6.77
C ILE A 135 11.31 15.98 -7.11
N SER A 136 11.83 14.86 -7.62
CA SER A 136 11.00 13.69 -7.93
C SER A 136 10.35 13.06 -6.70
N LEU A 137 11.08 12.94 -5.58
CA LEU A 137 10.50 12.48 -4.31
C LEU A 137 9.47 13.47 -3.78
N PHE A 138 9.78 14.76 -3.79
CA PHE A 138 8.85 15.80 -3.36
C PHE A 138 7.56 15.77 -4.18
N LEU A 139 7.66 15.70 -5.50
CA LEU A 139 6.50 15.56 -6.39
C LEU A 139 5.75 14.27 -6.13
N PHE A 140 6.43 13.13 -6.01
CA PHE A 140 5.77 11.86 -5.68
C PHE A 140 4.97 11.92 -4.39
N LEU A 141 5.47 12.62 -3.37
CA LEU A 141 4.78 12.77 -2.09
C LEU A 141 3.61 13.74 -2.20
N THR A 142 3.81 14.88 -2.84
CA THR A 142 2.85 16.00 -2.87
C THR A 142 1.87 15.97 -4.04
N SER A 143 2.13 15.16 -5.07
CA SER A 143 1.25 15.08 -6.22
C SER A 143 -0.07 14.43 -5.84
N THR A 144 -1.15 15.10 -6.19
CA THR A 144 -2.51 14.53 -6.22
C THR A 144 -2.91 14.33 -7.67
N GLY A 145 -3.98 13.58 -7.91
CA GLY A 145 -4.60 13.60 -9.24
C GLY A 145 -5.15 14.99 -9.57
N PHE A 146 -5.37 15.26 -10.85
CA PHE A 146 -6.03 16.49 -11.30
C PHE A 146 -7.53 16.42 -11.07
N TRP A 147 -8.08 17.44 -10.44
CA TRP A 147 -9.52 17.61 -10.28
C TRP A 147 -10.17 17.68 -11.67
N THR A 148 -11.28 16.98 -11.83
CA THR A 148 -12.06 16.98 -13.08
C THR A 148 -13.33 17.79 -12.89
N ILE A 149 -13.83 18.42 -13.96
CA ILE A 149 -15.12 19.11 -13.91
C ILE A 149 -16.17 18.12 -14.39
N SER A 150 -17.17 17.84 -13.54
CA SER A 150 -18.36 17.07 -13.92
C SER A 150 -19.55 18.01 -14.03
N TYR A 151 -20.42 17.76 -15.01
CA TYR A 151 -21.66 18.47 -15.19
C TYR A 151 -22.82 17.49 -15.02
N ASP A 152 -23.58 17.66 -13.93
CA ASP A 152 -24.77 16.86 -13.64
C ASP A 152 -25.91 17.77 -13.17
N LYS A 153 -27.14 17.50 -13.62
CA LYS A 153 -28.36 18.25 -13.26
C LYS A 153 -28.22 19.78 -13.34
N ASN A 154 -27.60 20.29 -14.40
CA ASN A 154 -27.31 21.72 -14.61
C ASN A 154 -26.32 22.36 -13.62
N ILE A 155 -25.58 21.55 -12.85
CA ILE A 155 -24.59 22.03 -11.88
C ILE A 155 -23.21 21.54 -12.30
N TYR A 156 -22.26 22.46 -12.42
CA TYR A 156 -20.84 22.12 -12.52
C TYR A 156 -20.32 21.81 -11.12
N SER A 157 -19.75 20.62 -10.95
CA SER A 157 -19.07 20.21 -9.73
C SER A 157 -17.62 19.86 -10.05
N LEU A 158 -16.72 20.22 -9.14
CA LEU A 158 -15.38 19.67 -9.21
C LEU A 158 -15.38 18.30 -8.56
N VAL A 159 -14.97 17.30 -9.32
CA VAL A 159 -14.90 15.91 -8.90
C VAL A 159 -13.44 15.51 -8.79
N GLU A 160 -13.08 15.06 -7.59
CA GLU A 160 -11.77 14.48 -7.35
C GLU A 160 -11.57 13.23 -8.23
N PRO A 161 -10.42 13.08 -8.88
CA PRO A 161 -10.13 11.89 -9.65
C PRO A 161 -10.19 10.67 -8.73
N ILE A 162 -10.97 9.66 -9.13
CA ILE A 162 -11.15 8.43 -8.36
C ILE A 162 -11.83 8.72 -6.99
N SER A 163 -12.84 9.60 -6.98
CA SER A 163 -13.64 9.94 -5.78
C SER A 163 -14.26 8.74 -5.05
N TRP A 164 -14.41 7.61 -5.74
CA TRP A 164 -14.89 6.34 -5.17
C TRP A 164 -13.84 5.59 -4.34
N ASN A 165 -12.54 5.87 -4.51
CA ASN A 165 -11.44 5.20 -3.81
C ASN A 165 -10.80 6.08 -2.74
N GLN A 166 -11.67 6.72 -1.95
CA GLN A 166 -11.31 7.81 -1.05
C GLN A 166 -10.62 8.97 -1.76
N SER A 167 -10.55 10.11 -1.10
CA SER A 167 -9.85 11.26 -1.66
C SER A 167 -8.41 10.90 -2.00
N PHE A 168 -8.06 10.91 -3.28
CA PHE A 168 -6.71 10.73 -3.82
C PHE A 168 -5.85 11.99 -3.55
N ASN A 169 -5.89 12.43 -2.29
CA ASN A 169 -5.13 13.54 -1.76
C ASN A 169 -3.72 13.08 -1.38
N VAL A 170 -2.88 14.05 -0.99
CA VAL A 170 -1.45 13.88 -0.70
C VAL A 170 -1.18 12.71 0.27
N ILE A 171 -2.04 12.55 1.28
CA ILE A 171 -1.90 11.55 2.34
C ILE A 171 -2.68 10.27 1.98
N GLY A 172 -3.90 10.41 1.44
CA GLY A 172 -4.84 9.32 1.19
C GLY A 172 -4.29 8.23 0.28
N LYS A 173 -3.43 8.56 -0.70
CA LYS A 173 -2.79 7.55 -1.57
C LYS A 173 -1.88 6.56 -0.82
N PHE A 174 -1.42 6.92 0.38
CA PHE A 174 -0.64 6.03 1.26
C PHE A 174 -1.51 5.24 2.25
N SER A 175 -2.82 5.51 2.25
CA SER A 175 -3.84 4.79 3.02
C SER A 175 -4.50 3.65 2.22
N LEU A 176 -4.00 3.38 1.01
CA LEU A 176 -4.43 2.25 0.19
C LEU A 176 -4.26 0.91 0.93
N PRO A 177 -5.08 -0.10 0.59
CA PRO A 177 -4.87 -1.45 1.08
C PRO A 177 -3.44 -1.95 0.86
N PRO A 178 -2.85 -2.67 1.84
CA PRO A 178 -1.45 -3.09 1.82
C PRO A 178 -1.06 -3.88 0.57
N HIS A 179 -1.96 -4.73 0.06
CA HIS A 179 -1.70 -5.54 -1.12
C HIS A 179 -1.53 -4.70 -2.40
N HIS A 180 -2.24 -3.56 -2.53
CA HIS A 180 -2.05 -2.65 -3.66
C HIS A 180 -0.68 -1.96 -3.61
N LEU A 181 -0.28 -1.48 -2.42
CA LEU A 181 1.04 -0.85 -2.22
C LEU A 181 2.18 -1.83 -2.49
N LEU A 182 2.04 -3.08 -2.06
CA LEU A 182 3.01 -4.14 -2.35
C LEU A 182 3.03 -4.49 -3.85
N ALA A 183 1.87 -4.59 -4.51
CA ALA A 183 1.79 -4.84 -5.95
C ALA A 183 2.51 -3.74 -6.75
N LEU A 184 2.26 -2.46 -6.43
CA LEU A 184 2.96 -1.33 -7.04
C LEU A 184 4.48 -1.39 -6.80
N SER A 185 4.89 -1.74 -5.58
CA SER A 185 6.30 -1.92 -5.23
C SER A 185 6.96 -3.01 -6.07
N PHE A 186 6.32 -4.17 -6.21
CA PHE A 186 6.84 -5.29 -6.99
C PHE A 186 6.86 -5.00 -8.50
N SER A 187 5.88 -4.26 -9.01
CA SER A 187 5.89 -3.76 -10.39
C SER A 187 7.09 -2.84 -10.67
N ILE A 188 7.39 -1.90 -9.77
CA ILE A 188 8.56 -1.02 -9.90
C ILE A 188 9.86 -1.82 -9.83
N LEU A 189 9.98 -2.77 -8.90
CA LEU A 189 11.16 -3.64 -8.80
C LEU A 189 11.34 -4.49 -10.06
N THR A 190 10.25 -5.04 -10.59
CA THR A 190 10.27 -5.80 -11.85
C THR A 190 10.79 -4.94 -12.99
N TYR A 191 10.26 -3.72 -13.14
CA TYR A 191 10.73 -2.75 -14.13
C TYR A 191 12.23 -2.43 -13.98
N LEU A 192 12.69 -2.17 -12.75
CA LEU A 192 14.10 -1.88 -12.48
C LEU A 192 15.02 -3.04 -12.85
N LEU A 193 14.61 -4.28 -12.59
CA LEU A 193 15.36 -5.47 -13.00
C LEU A 193 15.39 -5.63 -14.51
N LEU A 194 14.28 -5.35 -15.20
CA LEU A 194 14.20 -5.42 -16.66
C LEU A 194 15.07 -4.38 -17.36
N ILE A 195 15.16 -3.14 -16.85
CA ILE A 195 16.03 -2.12 -17.44
C ILE A 195 17.51 -2.39 -17.19
N LYS A 196 17.86 -2.93 -16.00
CA LYS A 196 19.25 -3.28 -15.68
C LYS A 196 19.82 -4.38 -16.60
N LYS A 197 18.95 -5.17 -17.24
CA LYS A 197 19.33 -6.26 -18.18
C LYS A 197 20.00 -5.81 -19.48
N ARG A 198 20.21 -4.51 -19.73
CA ARG A 198 21.03 -4.08 -20.88
C ARG A 198 22.53 -4.43 -20.78
N LYS A 199 23.05 -4.91 -19.63
CA LYS A 199 24.50 -5.21 -19.48
C LYS A 199 24.93 -6.48 -18.70
N ARG A 200 24.04 -7.24 -18.04
CA ARG A 200 24.40 -8.52 -17.39
C ARG A 200 23.14 -9.33 -17.10
N ILE A 201 23.20 -10.64 -17.36
CA ILE A 201 22.15 -11.63 -17.05
C ILE A 201 22.00 -11.69 -15.52
N LEU A 202 21.13 -10.85 -14.95
CA LEU A 202 20.51 -11.15 -13.66
C LEU A 202 19.27 -12.00 -13.96
N ASP A 203 19.14 -13.06 -13.17
CA ASP A 203 18.27 -14.21 -13.38
C ASP A 203 16.83 -13.81 -13.79
N PRO A 204 16.38 -14.12 -15.03
CA PRO A 204 15.01 -13.85 -15.45
C PRO A 204 13.96 -14.44 -14.52
N SER A 205 14.31 -15.48 -13.75
CA SER A 205 13.45 -16.10 -12.75
C SER A 205 12.98 -15.12 -11.68
N LEU A 206 13.83 -14.18 -11.22
CA LEU A 206 13.43 -13.22 -10.19
C LEU A 206 12.43 -12.18 -10.72
N SER A 207 12.63 -11.68 -11.95
CA SER A 207 11.66 -10.75 -12.57
C SER A 207 10.32 -11.42 -12.83
N ILE A 208 10.35 -12.69 -13.28
CA ILE A 208 9.13 -13.49 -13.49
C ILE A 208 8.43 -13.71 -12.14
N LEU A 209 9.17 -14.09 -11.09
CA LEU A 209 8.62 -14.29 -9.75
C LEU A 209 7.97 -13.01 -9.22
N LEU A 210 8.63 -11.85 -9.32
CA LEU A 210 8.05 -10.57 -8.87
C LEU A 210 6.81 -10.19 -9.67
N GLY A 211 6.79 -10.43 -10.99
CA GLY A 211 5.60 -10.22 -11.82
C GLY A 211 4.43 -11.12 -11.42
N ILE A 212 4.70 -12.40 -11.15
CA ILE A 212 3.70 -13.34 -10.62
C ILE A 212 3.19 -12.87 -9.25
N LEU A 213 4.08 -12.43 -8.36
CA LEU A 213 3.70 -11.90 -7.05
C LEU A 213 2.85 -10.64 -7.16
N THR A 214 3.12 -9.74 -8.11
CA THR A 214 2.25 -8.59 -8.41
C THR A 214 0.83 -9.06 -8.74
N GLY A 215 0.67 -10.04 -9.63
CA GLY A 215 -0.64 -10.58 -10.01
C GLY A 215 -1.38 -11.24 -8.84
N PHE A 216 -0.67 -11.97 -7.96
CA PHE A 216 -1.27 -12.56 -6.76
C PHE A 216 -1.68 -11.53 -5.71
N LEU A 217 -0.94 -10.43 -5.59
CA LEU A 217 -1.26 -9.36 -4.66
C LEU A 217 -2.49 -8.59 -5.13
N ASN A 218 -2.53 -8.23 -6.40
CA ASN A 218 -3.63 -7.47 -6.98
C ASN A 218 -4.14 -8.12 -8.29
N PRO A 219 -5.14 -9.01 -8.21
CA PRO A 219 -5.68 -9.71 -9.38
C PRO A 219 -6.25 -8.77 -10.43
N SER A 220 -6.68 -7.56 -10.05
CA SER A 220 -7.16 -6.53 -10.99
C SER A 220 -6.05 -5.89 -11.85
N THR A 221 -4.78 -6.26 -11.63
CA THR A 221 -3.63 -5.83 -12.45
C THR A 221 -3.19 -6.85 -13.51
N LEU A 222 -3.88 -7.99 -13.58
CA LEU A 222 -3.78 -8.96 -14.68
C LEU A 222 -4.77 -8.57 -15.80
#